data_AF-A0A174LZ27-F1
#
_entry.id   AF-A0A174LZ27-F1
#
_cell.length_a   1.000
_cell.length_b   1.000
_cell.length_c   1.000
_cell.angle_alpha   90.00
_cell.angle_beta   90.00
_cell.angle_gamma   90.00
#
_symmetry.space_group_name_H-M   'P 1'
#
loop_
_entity.id
_entity.type
_entity.pdbx_description
1 polymer ?
#
loop_
_entity_poly.entity_id
_entity_poly.type
_entity_poly.pdbx_seq_one_letter_code
_entity_poly.pdbx_strand_id
1 'polypeptide(L)'
;MALYRVKQFVWAAGSYFKKIDTEYVNKYLDKDEMKLFNKLNHNEKHHSIRVCKDALDICKKKNISLNTNRIAKAALLHDVGKGEFGLNLVEKSALVLLNKLTKGKIKKYNSIKQIDIYYNHAQKGADILKEFKTYDKEFLDSIRYHHSNKKISNELLDLIRESDNKN
;
A
#
# COMPACT_ATOMS: atom_id res chain seq x y z
N MET A 1 18.62 5.41 4.01
CA MET A 1 17.88 4.56 3.05
C MET A 1 18.17 3.06 3.17
N ALA A 2 19.44 2.59 3.20
CA ALA A 2 19.74 1.15 3.26
C ALA A 2 19.29 0.48 4.58
N LEU A 3 19.67 1.03 5.74
CA LEU A 3 19.25 0.53 7.07
C LEU A 3 17.72 0.43 7.21
N TYR A 4 17.02 1.39 6.61
CA TYR A 4 15.57 1.46 6.63
C TYR A 4 14.93 0.30 5.82
N ARG A 5 15.46 -0.01 4.63
CA ARG A 5 15.02 -1.17 3.84
C ARG A 5 15.35 -2.51 4.52
N VAL A 6 16.45 -2.61 5.26
CA VAL A 6 16.79 -3.79 6.06
C VAL A 6 15.76 -4.00 7.18
N LYS A 7 15.37 -2.94 7.88
CA LYS A 7 14.31 -2.99 8.90
C LYS A 7 12.97 -3.49 8.32
N GLN A 8 12.56 -2.93 7.17
CA GLN A 8 11.34 -3.38 6.47
C GLN A 8 11.41 -4.87 6.10
N PHE A 9 12.57 -5.33 5.63
CA PHE A 9 12.77 -6.75 5.31
C PHE A 9 12.65 -7.65 6.54
N VAL A 10 13.29 -7.29 7.66
CA VAL A 10 13.19 -8.05 8.92
C VAL A 10 11.76 -8.09 9.44
N TRP A 11 11.04 -6.97 9.36
CA TRP A 11 9.62 -6.92 9.71
C TRP A 11 8.76 -7.80 8.81
N ALA A 12 8.98 -7.76 7.50
CA ALA A 12 8.27 -8.60 6.54
C ALA A 12 8.55 -10.11 6.77
N ALA A 13 9.80 -10.47 7.07
CA ALA A 13 10.17 -11.84 7.41
C ALA A 13 9.49 -12.31 8.70
N GLY A 14 9.49 -11.48 9.75
CA GLY A 14 8.84 -11.79 11.02
C GLY A 14 7.31 -11.80 10.95
N SER A 15 6.70 -11.02 10.05
CA SER A 15 5.24 -11.02 9.89
C SER A 15 4.69 -12.29 9.27
N TYR A 16 5.51 -13.03 8.51
CA TYR A 16 5.09 -14.26 7.83
C TYR A 16 4.47 -15.31 8.77
N PHE A 17 4.89 -15.34 10.03
CA PHE A 17 4.43 -16.30 11.04
C PHE A 17 3.29 -15.76 11.92
N LYS A 18 2.85 -14.50 11.74
CA LYS A 18 1.83 -13.87 12.58
C LYS A 18 0.45 -14.03 11.96
N LYS A 19 -0.57 -14.30 12.77
CA LYS A 19 -1.96 -14.29 12.29
C LYS A 19 -2.37 -12.87 11.86
N ILE A 20 -3.18 -12.78 10.81
CA ILE A 20 -3.80 -11.51 10.38
C ILE A 20 -4.84 -11.10 11.41
N ASP A 21 -4.79 -9.84 11.83
CA ASP A 21 -5.75 -9.22 12.76
C ASP A 21 -7.04 -8.86 12.02
N THR A 22 -7.83 -9.87 11.66
CA THR A 22 -9.06 -9.71 10.87
C THR A 22 -10.12 -8.89 11.59
N GLU A 23 -10.20 -9.00 12.92
CA GLU A 23 -11.09 -8.17 13.74
C GLU A 23 -10.77 -6.69 13.61
N TYR A 24 -9.48 -6.32 13.60
CA TYR A 24 -9.07 -4.94 13.37
C TYR A 24 -9.47 -4.43 11.98
N VAL A 25 -9.28 -5.25 10.93
CA VAL A 25 -9.61 -4.84 9.55
C VAL A 25 -11.13 -4.70 9.36
N ASN A 26 -11.92 -5.60 9.94
CA ASN A 26 -13.39 -5.59 9.88
C ASN A 26 -14.03 -4.34 10.52
N LYS A 27 -13.31 -3.60 11.38
CA LYS A 27 -13.80 -2.33 11.95
C LYS A 27 -13.93 -1.23 10.90
N TYR A 28 -13.18 -1.33 9.81
CA TYR A 28 -13.07 -0.27 8.81
C TYR A 28 -13.57 -0.69 7.45
N LEU A 29 -13.31 -1.93 7.03
CA LEU A 29 -13.67 -2.40 5.70
C LEU A 29 -15.05 -3.08 5.67
N ASP A 30 -15.85 -2.74 4.66
CA ASP A 30 -17.06 -3.48 4.34
C ASP A 30 -16.77 -4.83 3.64
N LYS A 31 -17.83 -5.56 3.29
CA LYS A 31 -17.71 -6.90 2.70
C LYS A 31 -16.99 -6.90 1.35
N ASP A 32 -17.17 -5.89 0.52
CA ASP A 32 -16.58 -5.84 -0.83
C ASP A 32 -15.13 -5.33 -0.77
N GLU A 33 -14.86 -4.35 0.10
CA GLU A 33 -13.51 -3.90 0.45
C GLU A 33 -12.68 -5.05 1.05
N MET A 34 -13.30 -5.85 1.92
CA MET A 34 -12.67 -7.03 2.52
C MET A 34 -12.31 -8.10 1.49
N LYS A 35 -13.13 -8.28 0.44
CA LYS A 35 -12.78 -9.20 -0.67
C LYS A 35 -11.52 -8.72 -1.40
N LEU A 36 -11.36 -7.42 -1.62
CA LEU A 36 -10.14 -6.87 -2.24
C LEU A 36 -8.93 -7.04 -1.32
N PHE A 37 -9.05 -6.65 -0.05
CA PHE A 37 -8.00 -6.82 0.94
C PHE A 37 -7.56 -8.28 1.05
N ASN A 38 -8.50 -9.22 0.95
CA ASN A 38 -8.19 -10.64 1.08
C ASN A 38 -7.41 -11.24 -0.09
N LYS A 39 -7.39 -10.59 -1.25
CA LYS A 39 -6.55 -10.97 -2.40
C LYS A 39 -5.07 -10.63 -2.18
N LEU A 40 -4.73 -9.74 -1.25
CA LEU A 40 -3.35 -9.45 -0.89
C LEU A 40 -2.65 -10.70 -0.34
N ASN A 41 -1.36 -10.84 -0.59
CA ASN A 41 -0.59 -11.88 0.07
C ASN A 41 -0.46 -11.57 1.58
N HIS A 42 -0.06 -12.58 2.36
CA HIS A 42 0.01 -12.48 3.81
C HIS A 42 0.86 -11.30 4.32
N ASN A 43 2.02 -11.05 3.70
CA ASN A 43 2.93 -9.98 4.11
C ASN A 43 2.38 -8.59 3.77
N GLU A 44 1.72 -8.44 2.62
CA GLU A 44 1.09 -7.17 2.22
C GLU A 44 -0.13 -6.86 3.11
N LYS A 45 -0.90 -7.86 3.56
CA LYS A 45 -1.97 -7.63 4.56
C LYS A 45 -1.41 -7.07 5.88
N HIS A 46 -0.33 -7.67 6.39
CA HIS A 46 0.34 -7.16 7.61
C HIS A 46 0.93 -5.77 7.40
N HIS A 47 1.51 -5.51 6.23
CA HIS A 47 2.00 -4.19 5.85
C HIS A 47 0.89 -3.15 5.92
N SER A 48 -0.21 -3.37 5.21
CA SER A 48 -1.37 -2.46 5.22
C SER A 48 -1.93 -2.22 6.62
N ILE A 49 -1.97 -3.24 7.49
CA ILE A 49 -2.41 -3.07 8.90
C ILE A 49 -1.44 -2.17 9.68
N ARG A 50 -0.12 -2.32 9.50
CA ARG A 50 0.86 -1.45 10.16
C ARG A 50 0.78 -0.02 9.63
N VAL A 51 0.68 0.17 8.31
CA VAL A 51 0.47 1.48 7.67
C VAL A 51 -0.79 2.14 8.23
N CYS A 52 -1.89 1.40 8.40
CA CYS A 52 -3.11 1.90 9.00
C CYS A 52 -2.91 2.37 10.45
N LYS A 53 -2.28 1.54 11.28
CA LYS A 53 -2.00 1.90 12.69
C LYS A 53 -1.09 3.14 12.79
N ASP A 54 -0.06 3.22 11.96
CA ASP A 54 0.85 4.36 11.91
C ASP A 54 0.17 5.62 11.37
N ALA A 55 -0.66 5.52 10.34
CA ALA A 55 -1.40 6.66 9.78
C ALA A 55 -2.34 7.29 10.80
N LEU A 56 -3.06 6.45 11.57
CA LEU A 56 -3.93 6.94 12.64
C LEU A 56 -3.14 7.59 13.78
N ASP A 57 -1.98 7.03 14.15
CA ASP A 57 -1.10 7.61 15.17
C ASP A 57 -0.49 8.95 14.71
N ILE A 58 -0.03 9.05 13.47
CA ILE A 58 0.49 10.29 12.89
C ILE A 58 -0.61 11.35 12.81
N CYS A 59 -1.80 10.97 12.34
CA CYS A 59 -2.96 11.87 12.29
C CYS A 59 -3.26 12.47 13.67
N LYS A 60 -3.27 11.63 14.71
CA LYS A 60 -3.48 12.06 16.10
C LYS A 60 -2.36 12.97 16.60
N LYS A 61 -1.10 12.60 16.39
CA LYS A 61 0.06 13.37 16.87
C LYS A 61 0.19 14.73 16.20
N LYS A 62 -0.17 14.83 14.92
CA LYS A 62 -0.13 16.06 14.14
C LYS A 62 -1.42 16.88 14.20
N ASN A 63 -2.44 16.42 14.94
CA ASN A 63 -3.77 17.04 15.00
C ASN A 63 -4.37 17.30 13.60
N ILE A 64 -4.19 16.36 12.67
CA ILE A 64 -4.76 16.46 11.33
C ILE A 64 -6.27 16.23 11.40
N SER A 65 -7.05 17.11 10.78
CA SER A 65 -8.53 17.06 10.79
C SER A 65 -9.10 16.16 9.71
N LEU A 66 -8.57 14.93 9.58
CA LEU A 66 -9.08 13.92 8.65
C LEU A 66 -9.94 12.89 9.37
N ASN A 67 -10.96 12.39 8.68
CA ASN A 67 -11.82 11.35 9.23
C ASN A 67 -11.06 10.03 9.44
N THR A 68 -11.10 9.49 10.67
CA THR A 68 -10.43 8.24 11.06
C THR A 68 -10.78 7.06 10.16
N ASN A 69 -12.06 6.86 9.82
CA ASN A 69 -12.49 5.74 8.98
C ASN A 69 -11.92 5.89 7.56
N ARG A 70 -11.96 7.10 7.01
CA ARG A 70 -11.37 7.43 5.70
C ARG A 70 -9.87 7.12 5.65
N ILE A 71 -9.12 7.51 6.68
CA ILE A 71 -7.68 7.20 6.79
C ILE A 71 -7.45 5.69 6.84
N ALA A 72 -8.18 5.00 7.71
CA ALA A 72 -8.03 3.57 7.89
C ALA A 72 -8.34 2.79 6.60
N LYS A 73 -9.41 3.15 5.88
CA LYS A 73 -9.75 2.58 4.58
C LYS A 73 -8.65 2.82 3.56
N ALA A 74 -8.18 4.06 3.42
CA ALA A 74 -7.12 4.38 2.47
C ALA A 74 -5.84 3.58 2.76
N ALA A 75 -5.42 3.51 4.03
CA ALA A 75 -4.24 2.77 4.44
C ALA A 75 -4.38 1.25 4.23
N LEU A 76 -5.55 0.68 4.54
CA LEU A 76 -5.79 -0.76 4.36
C LEU A 76 -5.87 -1.14 2.87
N LEU A 77 -6.37 -0.23 2.03
CA LEU A 77 -6.65 -0.48 0.63
C LEU A 77 -5.58 0.06 -0.35
N HIS A 78 -4.59 0.85 0.10
CA HIS A 78 -3.62 1.50 -0.79
C HIS A 78 -2.90 0.54 -1.74
N ASP A 79 -2.72 -0.70 -1.30
CA ASP A 79 -1.98 -1.75 -1.98
C ASP A 79 -2.84 -2.79 -2.71
N VAL A 80 -4.17 -2.66 -2.74
CA VAL A 80 -5.08 -3.71 -3.30
C VAL A 80 -4.80 -4.06 -4.76
N GLY A 81 -4.15 -3.18 -5.52
CA GLY A 81 -3.68 -3.50 -6.88
C GLY A 81 -2.66 -4.65 -6.92
N LYS A 82 -1.96 -4.93 -5.82
CA LYS A 82 -1.08 -6.11 -5.67
C LYS A 82 -1.85 -7.42 -5.55
N GLY A 83 -3.17 -7.36 -5.32
CA GLY A 83 -4.04 -8.54 -5.25
C GLY A 83 -4.28 -9.23 -6.59
N GLU A 84 -4.00 -8.58 -7.73
CA GLU A 84 -4.03 -9.24 -9.04
C GLU A 84 -2.89 -10.25 -9.21
N PHE A 85 -1.72 -9.94 -8.63
CA PHE A 85 -0.54 -10.79 -8.69
C PHE A 85 0.42 -10.44 -7.53
N GLY A 86 0.50 -11.32 -6.53
CA GLY A 86 1.29 -11.10 -5.33
C GLY A 86 2.76 -11.44 -5.54
N LEU A 87 3.65 -10.45 -5.40
CA LEU A 87 5.09 -10.67 -5.35
C LEU A 87 5.49 -11.33 -4.03
N ASN A 88 6.26 -12.41 -4.10
CA ASN A 88 6.89 -12.95 -2.89
C ASN A 88 8.09 -12.08 -2.44
N LEU A 89 8.61 -12.33 -1.24
CA LEU A 89 9.68 -11.52 -0.64
C LEU A 89 10.96 -11.53 -1.49
N VAL A 90 11.29 -12.67 -2.11
CA VAL A 90 12.48 -12.83 -2.96
C VAL A 90 12.32 -12.06 -4.27
N GLU A 91 11.18 -12.22 -4.96
CA GLU A 91 10.85 -11.49 -6.19
C GLU A 91 10.86 -9.98 -5.95
N LYS A 92 10.23 -9.51 -4.86
CA LYS A 92 10.21 -8.10 -4.46
C LYS A 92 11.63 -7.57 -4.25
N SER A 93 12.46 -8.32 -3.54
CA SER A 93 13.86 -7.94 -3.30
C SER A 93 14.67 -7.86 -4.59
N ALA A 94 14.52 -8.85 -5.49
CA ALA A 94 15.16 -8.85 -6.80
C ALA A 94 14.73 -7.64 -7.65
N LEU A 95 13.43 -7.34 -7.72
CA LEU A 95 12.93 -6.19 -8.47
C LEU A 95 13.43 -4.85 -7.94
N VAL A 96 13.53 -4.69 -6.60
CA VAL A 96 14.09 -3.48 -5.99
C VAL A 96 15.56 -3.30 -6.39
N LEU A 97 16.37 -4.36 -6.36
CA LEU A 97 17.77 -4.33 -6.78
C LEU A 97 17.88 -4.03 -8.28
N LEU A 98 17.11 -4.73 -9.12
CA LEU A 98 17.10 -4.52 -10.57
C LEU A 98 16.65 -3.11 -10.95
N ASN A 99 15.61 -2.57 -10.31
CA ASN A 99 15.18 -1.19 -10.53
C ASN A 99 16.32 -0.21 -10.19
N LYS A 100 17.01 -0.40 -9.05
CA LYS A 100 18.13 0.44 -8.65
C LYS A 100 19.31 0.36 -9.63
N LEU A 101 19.69 -0.85 -10.06
CA LEU A 101 20.79 -1.08 -11.00
C LEU A 101 20.49 -0.49 -12.38
N THR A 102 19.25 -0.64 -12.85
CA THR A 102 18.84 -0.21 -14.18
C THR A 102 18.27 1.21 -14.23
N LYS A 103 18.19 1.90 -13.08
CA LYS A 103 17.53 3.21 -12.93
C LYS A 103 16.12 3.22 -13.53
N GLY A 104 15.35 2.17 -13.28
CA GLY A 104 13.97 2.04 -13.76
C GLY A 104 13.79 1.65 -15.23
N LYS A 105 14.86 1.40 -15.99
CA LYS A 105 14.77 0.99 -17.40
C LYS A 105 13.98 -0.32 -17.60
N ILE A 106 13.89 -1.17 -16.58
CA ILE A 106 13.11 -2.41 -16.63
C ILE A 106 11.60 -2.17 -16.72
N LYS A 107 11.11 -0.96 -16.44
CA LYS A 107 9.68 -0.61 -16.52
C LYS A 107 9.06 -0.91 -17.89
N LYS A 108 9.85 -0.85 -18.97
CA LYS A 108 9.39 -1.16 -20.33
C LYS A 108 8.97 -2.62 -20.53
N TYR A 109 9.39 -3.53 -19.65
CA TYR A 109 9.01 -4.93 -19.68
C TYR A 109 7.75 -5.20 -18.86
N ASN A 110 6.74 -4.32 -18.98
CA ASN A 110 5.46 -4.43 -18.28
C ASN A 110 4.59 -5.60 -18.76
N SER A 111 5.00 -6.33 -19.80
CA SER A 111 4.40 -7.64 -20.14
C SER A 111 4.71 -8.70 -19.07
N ILE A 112 5.78 -8.53 -18.28
CA ILE A 112 6.10 -9.38 -17.13
C ILE A 112 5.27 -8.92 -15.94
N LYS A 113 4.38 -9.80 -15.44
CA LYS A 113 3.44 -9.49 -14.34
C LYS A 113 4.14 -8.92 -13.09
N GLN A 114 5.29 -9.48 -12.72
CA GLN A 114 6.10 -8.99 -11.61
C GLN A 114 6.46 -7.50 -11.76
N ILE A 115 6.91 -7.12 -12.96
CA ILE A 115 7.34 -5.76 -13.28
C ILE A 115 6.12 -4.84 -13.35
N ASP A 116 5.04 -5.28 -13.99
CA ASP A 116 3.78 -4.54 -14.07
C ASP A 116 3.26 -4.18 -12.68
N ILE A 117 3.12 -5.16 -11.79
CA ILE A 117 2.68 -4.92 -10.41
C ILE A 117 3.63 -3.99 -9.67
N TYR A 118 4.95 -4.21 -9.78
CA TYR A 118 5.92 -3.37 -9.09
C TYR A 118 5.77 -1.88 -9.43
N TYR A 119 5.50 -1.54 -10.69
CA TYR A 119 5.37 -0.14 -11.13
C TYR A 119 3.94 0.41 -11.12
N ASN A 120 2.92 -0.44 -11.29
CA ASN A 120 1.57 0.01 -11.65
C ASN A 120 0.49 -0.39 -10.63
N HIS A 121 0.80 -1.11 -9.54
CA HIS A 121 -0.21 -1.53 -8.56
C HIS A 121 -0.98 -0.36 -7.94
N ALA A 122 -0.34 0.80 -7.72
CA ALA A 122 -1.02 1.99 -7.19
C ALA A 122 -2.15 2.47 -8.12
N GLN A 123 -1.86 2.53 -9.43
CA GLN A 123 -2.85 2.89 -10.46
C GLN A 123 -3.95 1.83 -10.55
N LYS A 124 -3.57 0.55 -10.65
CA LYS A 124 -4.54 -0.57 -10.70
C LYS A 124 -5.45 -0.59 -9.48
N GLY A 125 -4.90 -0.39 -8.29
CA GLY A 125 -5.67 -0.33 -7.05
C GLY A 125 -6.69 0.80 -7.06
N ALA A 126 -6.29 2.00 -7.50
CA ALA A 126 -7.21 3.11 -7.66
C ALA A 126 -8.30 2.85 -8.71
N ASP A 127 -7.97 2.17 -9.81
CA ASP A 127 -8.93 1.85 -10.86
C ASP A 127 -9.93 0.77 -10.40
N ILE A 128 -9.48 -0.26 -9.67
CA ILE A 128 -10.36 -1.25 -9.02
C ILE A 128 -11.34 -0.57 -8.06
N LEU A 129 -10.84 0.34 -7.21
CA LEU A 129 -11.67 1.05 -6.23
C LEU A 129 -12.65 2.02 -6.90
N LYS A 130 -12.27 2.62 -8.04
CA LYS A 130 -13.15 3.53 -8.80
C LYS A 130 -14.44 2.84 -9.24
N GLU A 131 -14.40 1.54 -9.56
CA GLU A 131 -15.58 0.76 -9.96
C GLU A 131 -16.66 0.65 -8.87
N PHE A 132 -16.29 0.89 -7.60
CA PHE A 132 -17.24 0.89 -6.48
C PHE A 132 -18.15 2.14 -6.51
N LYS A 133 -17.74 3.21 -7.22
CA LYS A 133 -18.46 4.48 -7.36
C LYS A 133 -18.80 5.18 -6.02
N THR A 134 -18.19 4.76 -4.92
CA THR A 134 -18.37 5.32 -3.57
C THR A 134 -17.22 6.22 -3.13
N TYR A 135 -16.04 6.11 -3.76
CA TYR A 135 -14.87 6.91 -3.42
C TYR A 135 -14.76 8.17 -4.26
N ASP A 136 -14.54 9.30 -3.60
CA ASP A 136 -14.23 10.56 -4.26
C ASP A 136 -12.83 10.57 -4.87
N LYS A 137 -12.57 11.62 -5.66
CA LYS A 137 -11.30 11.81 -6.36
C LYS A 137 -10.11 11.90 -5.40
N GLU A 138 -10.26 12.54 -4.25
CA GLU A 138 -9.16 12.72 -3.29
C GLU A 138 -8.74 11.38 -2.69
N PHE A 139 -9.71 10.53 -2.35
CA PHE A 139 -9.45 9.17 -1.88
C PHE A 139 -8.74 8.37 -2.97
N LEU A 140 -9.28 8.35 -4.20
CA LEU A 140 -8.67 7.62 -5.31
C LEU A 140 -7.27 8.13 -5.65
N ASP A 141 -7.02 9.44 -5.53
CA ASP A 141 -5.69 10.02 -5.75
C ASP A 141 -4.70 9.63 -4.64
N SER A 142 -5.18 9.46 -3.39
CA SER A 142 -4.35 8.94 -2.30
C SER A 142 -3.83 7.53 -2.58
N ILE A 143 -4.63 6.71 -3.27
CA ILE A 143 -4.24 5.37 -3.72
C ILE A 143 -3.38 5.46 -4.97
N ARG A 144 -3.79 6.21 -5.98
CA ARG A 144 -3.12 6.27 -7.29
C ARG A 144 -1.69 6.79 -7.21
N TYR A 145 -1.43 7.72 -6.31
CA TYR A 145 -0.17 8.47 -6.26
C TYR A 145 0.69 8.20 -5.03
N HIS A 146 0.38 7.19 -4.20
CA HIS A 146 1.13 6.91 -2.97
C HIS A 146 2.62 6.57 -3.22
N HIS A 147 2.99 6.08 -4.40
CA HIS A 147 4.40 5.89 -4.79
C HIS A 147 4.98 7.02 -5.69
N SER A 148 4.16 8.01 -6.04
CA SER A 148 4.60 9.12 -6.89
C SER A 148 5.32 10.19 -6.08
N ASN A 149 6.33 10.83 -6.67
CA ASN A 149 6.93 12.06 -6.11
C ASN A 149 6.18 13.33 -6.53
N LYS A 150 5.03 13.19 -7.21
CA LYS A 150 4.19 14.33 -7.59
C LYS A 150 3.67 15.03 -6.34
N LYS A 151 3.92 16.34 -6.25
CA LYS A 151 3.29 17.24 -5.27
C LYS A 151 1.83 17.43 -5.67
N ILE A 152 0.94 16.83 -4.89
CA ILE A 152 -0.51 16.93 -5.06
C ILE A 152 -1.02 17.40 -3.70
N SER A 153 -1.80 18.48 -3.67
CA SER A 153 -2.41 18.98 -2.45
C SER A 153 -3.50 18.02 -2.00
N ASN A 154 -3.15 17.05 -1.16
CA ASN A 154 -4.04 16.01 -0.65
C ASN A 154 -3.46 15.48 0.67
N GLU A 155 -4.02 15.92 1.80
CA GLU A 155 -3.51 15.54 3.13
C GLU A 155 -3.60 14.04 3.39
N LEU A 156 -4.63 13.37 2.85
CA LEU A 156 -4.76 11.92 2.96
C LEU A 156 -3.60 11.22 2.23
N LEU A 157 -3.27 11.65 1.01
CA LEU A 157 -2.13 11.13 0.25
C LEU A 157 -0.80 11.32 1.00
N ASP A 158 -0.59 12.50 1.59
CA ASP A 158 0.63 12.80 2.33
C ASP A 158 0.75 11.92 3.58
N LEU A 159 -0.35 11.72 4.30
CA LEU A 159 -0.41 10.82 5.45
C LEU A 159 -0.13 9.36 5.06
N ILE A 160 -0.74 8.88 3.97
CA ILE A 160 -0.52 7.52 3.46
C ILE A 160 0.94 7.34 3.03
N ARG A 161 1.52 8.31 2.32
CA ARG A 161 2.94 8.29 1.92
C ARG A 161 3.87 8.23 3.11
N GLU A 162 3.65 9.06 4.13
CA GLU A 162 4.48 9.08 5.32
C GLU A 162 4.43 7.74 6.07
N SER A 163 3.23 7.16 6.16
CA SER A 163 2.99 5.90 6.87
C SER A 163 3.51 4.68 6.10
N ASP A 164 3.35 4.64 4.78
CA ASP A 164 3.90 3.60 3.90
C ASP A 164 5.43 3.65 3.88
N ASN A 165 6.00 4.85 3.78
CA ASN A 165 7.45 5.03 3.86
C ASN A 165 8.05 4.71 5.23
N LYS A 166 7.25 4.45 6.27
CA LYS A 166 7.67 4.04 7.63
C LYS A 166 7.56 2.52 7.89
N ASN A 167 6.87 1.77 7.01
CA ASN A 167 6.59 0.33 7.16
C ASN A 167 7.14 -0.56 6.05
#